data_AF-A0A5C1AR95-F1
#
_entry.id   AF-A0A5C1AR95-F1
#
_cell.length_a   1.000
_cell.length_b   1.000
_cell.length_c   1.000
_cell.angle_alpha   90.00
_cell.angle_beta   90.00
_cell.angle_gamma   90.00
#
_symmetry.space_group_name_H-M   'P 1'
#
loop_
_entity.id
_entity.type
_entity.pdbx_description
1 polymer ?
#
loop_
_entity_poly.entity_id
_entity_poly.type
_entity_poly.pdbx_seq_one_letter_code
_entity_poly.pdbx_strand_id
1 'polypeptide(L)'
;MSESWVRRVKQVGRETGRTAPAAQRRGPTPGWVAHADAIRAAVAADPDAALAEYRERFALPLSRSALARALVALGLPRKKSRSGRPSRTART
;
A
#
# COMPACT_ATOMS: atom_id res chain seq x y z
N MET A 1 32.75 17.49 -9.41
CA MET A 1 32.76 16.17 -8.74
C MET A 1 33.67 16.26 -7.51
N SER A 2 33.26 15.79 -6.34
CA SER A 2 34.10 15.86 -5.13
C SER A 2 35.04 14.66 -5.02
N GLU A 3 36.29 14.85 -4.58
CA GLU A 3 37.25 13.76 -4.36
C GLU A 3 36.73 12.71 -3.37
N SER A 4 35.99 13.16 -2.34
CA SER A 4 35.43 12.29 -1.31
C SER A 4 34.45 11.26 -1.90
N TRP A 5 33.70 11.66 -2.93
CA TRP A 5 32.77 10.79 -3.64
C TRP A 5 33.51 9.72 -4.45
N VAL A 6 34.57 10.11 -5.17
CA VAL A 6 35.39 9.18 -5.98
C VAL A 6 36.07 8.13 -5.09
N ARG A 7 36.61 8.54 -3.94
CA ARG A 7 37.21 7.61 -2.95
C ARG A 7 36.17 6.60 -2.46
N ARG A 8 34.97 7.06 -2.07
CA ARG A 8 33.88 6.20 -1.58
C ARG A 8 33.41 5.19 -2.63
N VAL A 9 33.26 5.59 -3.89
CA VAL A 9 32.88 4.67 -4.98
C VAL A 9 33.93 3.59 -5.18
N LYS A 10 35.22 3.95 -5.23
CA LYS A 10 36.33 2.99 -5.35
C LYS A 10 36.46 2.06 -4.15
N GLN A 11 36.10 2.53 -2.95
CA GLN A 11 36.10 1.73 -1.74
C GLN A 11 34.97 0.69 -1.78
N VAL A 12 33.73 1.12 -2.04
CA VAL A 12 32.57 0.22 -2.13
C VAL A 12 32.79 -0.86 -3.20
N GLY A 13 33.37 -0.50 -4.35
CA GLY A 13 33.70 -1.45 -5.40
C GLY A 13 34.71 -2.51 -4.96
N ARG A 14 35.75 -2.13 -4.20
CA ARG A 14 36.75 -3.07 -3.67
C ARG A 14 36.19 -3.99 -2.59
N GLU A 15 35.36 -3.45 -1.69
CA GLU A 15 34.84 -4.19 -0.54
C GLU A 15 33.66 -5.11 -0.91
N THR A 16 32.81 -4.69 -1.86
CA THR A 16 31.55 -5.38 -2.16
C THR A 16 31.45 -5.94 -3.58
N GLY A 17 32.42 -5.64 -4.45
CA GLY A 17 32.36 -5.99 -5.88
C GLY A 17 31.27 -5.26 -6.66
N ARG A 18 30.53 -4.34 -6.01
CA ARG A 18 29.41 -3.61 -6.64
C ARG A 18 29.93 -2.49 -7.51
N THR A 19 29.53 -2.51 -8.77
CA THR A 19 29.76 -1.42 -9.74
C THR A 19 28.53 -0.53 -9.91
N ALA A 20 27.35 -1.04 -9.55
CA ALA A 20 26.11 -0.28 -9.55
C ALA A 20 25.91 0.48 -8.22
N PRO A 21 25.18 1.62 -8.23
CA PRO A 21 24.75 2.28 -7.01
C PRO A 21 23.97 1.33 -6.09
N ALA A 22 24.06 1.56 -4.78
CA ALA A 22 23.24 0.85 -3.83
C ALA A 22 21.75 1.13 -4.09
N ALA A 23 20.90 0.12 -3.88
CA ALA A 23 19.46 0.32 -3.91
C ALA A 23 19.07 1.41 -2.90
N GLN A 24 18.36 2.43 -3.38
CA GLN A 24 17.89 3.50 -2.52
C GLN A 24 16.91 2.92 -1.50
N ARG A 25 17.22 3.05 -0.20
CA ARG A 25 16.24 2.77 0.85
C ARG A 25 15.15 3.83 0.79
N ARG A 26 13.96 3.43 0.35
CA ARG A 26 12.76 4.28 0.34
C ARG A 26 12.08 4.22 1.70
N GLY A 27 12.24 5.28 2.50
CA GLY A 27 11.43 5.54 3.70
C GLY A 27 11.27 4.38 4.70
N PRO A 28 10.41 4.54 5.72
CA PRO A 28 10.02 3.44 6.59
C PRO A 28 9.05 2.48 5.88
N THR A 29 9.05 1.22 6.30
CA THR A 29 8.06 0.23 5.87
C THR A 29 6.65 0.74 6.20
N PRO A 30 5.71 0.76 5.24
CA PRO A 30 4.34 1.18 5.50
C PRO A 30 3.66 0.29 6.56
N GLY A 31 2.94 0.90 7.51
CA GLY A 31 2.29 0.15 8.61
C GLY A 31 1.24 -0.88 8.16
N TRP A 32 0.69 -0.76 6.94
CA TRP A 32 -0.26 -1.76 6.42
C TRP A 32 0.38 -3.11 6.10
N VAL A 33 1.71 -3.17 5.95
CA VAL A 33 2.42 -4.41 5.59
C VAL A 33 2.19 -5.50 6.65
N ALA A 34 2.15 -5.12 7.94
CA ALA A 34 1.86 -6.04 9.04
C ALA A 34 0.41 -6.58 9.02
N HIS A 35 -0.49 -5.93 8.29
CA HIS A 35 -1.90 -6.29 8.19
C HIS A 35 -2.28 -6.82 6.80
N ALA A 36 -1.30 -7.14 5.94
CA ALA A 36 -1.55 -7.52 4.55
C ALA A 36 -2.53 -8.70 4.42
N ASP A 37 -2.39 -9.73 5.25
CA ASP A 37 -3.28 -10.90 5.22
C ASP A 37 -4.68 -10.60 5.73
N ALA A 38 -4.80 -9.78 6.79
CA ALA A 38 -6.09 -9.32 7.27
C ALA A 38 -6.82 -8.48 6.21
N ILE A 39 -6.09 -7.66 5.44
CA ILE A 39 -6.64 -6.88 4.32
C ILE A 39 -7.12 -7.82 3.20
N ARG A 40 -6.34 -8.84 2.84
CA ARG A 40 -6.75 -9.83 1.83
C ARG A 40 -8.02 -10.58 2.24
N ALA A 41 -8.07 -11.05 3.49
CA ALA A 41 -9.24 -11.74 4.03
C ALA A 41 -10.47 -10.84 4.03
N ALA A 42 -10.32 -9.58 4.44
CA ALA A 42 -11.41 -8.60 4.43
C ALA A 42 -11.96 -8.36 3.02
N VAL A 43 -11.09 -8.17 2.03
CA VAL A 43 -11.49 -7.97 0.63
C VAL A 43 -12.12 -9.22 0.03
N ALA A 44 -11.63 -10.42 0.38
CA ALA A 44 -12.21 -11.67 -0.08
C ALA A 44 -13.61 -11.93 0.50
N ALA A 45 -13.84 -11.54 1.75
CA ALA A 45 -15.13 -11.70 2.42
C ALA A 45 -16.21 -10.77 1.84
N ASP A 46 -15.85 -9.52 1.51
CA ASP A 46 -16.76 -8.58 0.88
C ASP A 46 -15.98 -7.63 -0.05
N PRO A 47 -15.94 -7.89 -1.37
CA PRO A 47 -15.16 -7.08 -2.31
C PRO A 47 -15.83 -5.76 -2.70
N ASP A 48 -17.13 -5.58 -2.41
CA ASP A 48 -17.92 -4.40 -2.79
C ASP A 48 -18.02 -3.36 -1.63
N ALA A 49 -17.56 -3.70 -0.42
CA ALA A 49 -17.58 -2.81 0.76
C ALA A 49 -16.77 -1.51 0.57
N ALA A 50 -17.22 -0.42 1.19
CA ALA A 50 -16.54 0.88 1.19
C ALA A 50 -15.29 0.89 2.08
N LEU A 51 -14.34 1.82 1.87
CA LEU A 51 -13.10 1.91 2.69
C LEU A 51 -13.38 2.19 4.18
N ALA A 52 -14.45 2.92 4.48
CA ALA A 52 -14.87 3.16 5.86
C ALA A 52 -15.41 1.87 6.50
N GLU A 53 -16.26 1.17 5.76
CA GLU A 53 -16.81 -0.13 6.17
C GLU A 53 -15.71 -1.16 6.39
N TYR A 54 -14.64 -1.18 5.57
CA TYR A 54 -13.51 -2.06 5.84
C TYR A 54 -12.81 -1.77 7.18
N ARG A 55 -12.67 -0.49 7.55
CA ARG A 55 -12.03 -0.11 8.82
C ARG A 55 -12.89 -0.48 10.02
N GLU A 56 -14.19 -0.28 9.91
CA GLU A 56 -15.15 -0.57 10.98
C GLU A 56 -15.43 -2.07 11.10
N ARG A 57 -15.76 -2.74 9.99
CA ARG A 57 -16.16 -4.15 9.97
C ARG A 57 -15.02 -5.11 10.28
N PHE A 58 -13.79 -4.78 9.87
CA PHE A 58 -12.61 -5.63 10.08
C PHE A 58 -11.65 -5.05 11.12
N ALA A 59 -12.08 -4.02 11.86
CA ALA A 59 -11.35 -3.40 12.97
C ALA A 59 -9.88 -3.09 12.67
N LEU A 60 -9.56 -2.71 11.42
CA LEU A 60 -8.19 -2.47 11.01
C LEU A 60 -7.70 -1.13 11.57
N PRO A 61 -6.58 -1.07 12.31
CA PRO A 61 -6.03 0.15 12.89
C PRO A 61 -5.30 1.02 11.84
N LEU A 62 -5.85 1.12 10.63
CA LEU A 62 -5.27 1.87 9.51
C LEU A 62 -6.12 3.09 9.19
N SER A 63 -5.49 4.18 8.77
CA SER A 63 -6.22 5.31 8.17
C SER A 63 -6.81 4.92 6.82
N ARG A 64 -7.85 5.64 6.37
CA ARG A 64 -8.46 5.42 5.05
C ARG A 64 -7.42 5.51 3.92
N SER A 65 -6.50 6.47 4.00
CA SER A 65 -5.43 6.64 3.00
C SER A 65 -4.40 5.50 3.05
N ALA A 66 -4.05 4.99 4.23
CA ALA A 66 -3.17 3.84 4.36
C ALA A 66 -3.80 2.59 3.75
N LEU A 67 -5.09 2.35 4.00
CA LEU A 67 -5.83 1.25 3.40
C LEU A 67 -5.92 1.38 1.88
N ALA A 68 -6.22 2.57 1.35
CA ALA A 68 -6.25 2.79 -0.10
C ALA A 68 -4.91 2.47 -0.78
N ARG A 69 -3.77 2.89 -0.19
CA ARG A 69 -2.45 2.53 -0.70
C ARG A 69 -2.17 1.04 -0.59
N ALA A 70 -2.58 0.41 0.51
CA ALA A 70 -2.41 -1.03 0.70
C ALA A 70 -3.12 -1.83 -0.39
N LEU A 71 -4.37 -1.49 -0.71
CA LEU A 71 -5.13 -2.15 -1.76
C LEU A 71 -4.45 -2.07 -3.13
N VAL A 72 -3.94 -0.88 -3.50
CA VAL A 72 -3.18 -0.68 -4.74
C VAL A 72 -1.90 -1.51 -4.73
N ALA A 73 -1.13 -1.45 -3.64
CA ALA A 73 0.14 -2.17 -3.53
C ALA A 73 -0.02 -3.70 -3.50
N LEU A 74 -1.13 -4.20 -2.96
CA LEU A 74 -1.48 -5.61 -2.92
C LEU A 74 -2.15 -6.11 -4.21
N GLY A 75 -2.41 -5.22 -5.18
CA GLY A 75 -3.06 -5.57 -6.44
C GLY A 75 -4.50 -6.07 -6.25
N LEU A 76 -5.19 -5.62 -5.20
CA LEU A 76 -6.55 -6.05 -4.88
C LEU A 76 -7.55 -5.15 -5.62
N PRO A 77 -8.17 -5.62 -6.73
CA PRO A 77 -9.12 -4.81 -7.47
C PRO A 77 -10.39 -4.64 -6.63
N ARG A 78 -10.82 -3.39 -6.42
CA ARG A 78 -12.16 -3.12 -5.92
C ARG A 78 -13.11 -3.03 -7.09
N LYS A 79 -14.12 -3.89 -7.09
CA LYS A 79 -15.21 -3.75 -8.03
C LYS A 79 -15.94 -2.45 -7.72
N LYS A 80 -16.05 -1.55 -8.70
CA LYS A 80 -16.89 -0.38 -8.57
C LYS A 80 -18.32 -0.89 -8.49
N SER A 81 -18.99 -0.69 -7.34
CA SER A 81 -20.43 -0.91 -7.23
C SER A 81 -21.09 -0.14 -8.38
N ARG A 82 -21.78 -0.84 -9.29
CA ARG A 82 -22.60 -0.17 -10.31
C ARG A 82 -23.61 0.63 -9.52
N SER A 83 -23.62 1.94 -9.70
CA SER A 83 -24.63 2.82 -9.12
C SER A 83 -26.01 2.29 -9.51
N GLY A 84 -26.62 1.50 -8.63
CA GLY A 84 -28.03 1.17 -8.74
C GLY A 84 -28.83 2.46 -8.60
N ARG A 85 -29.93 2.58 -9.33
CA ARG A 85 -30.85 3.71 -9.24
C ARG A 85 -31.20 3.95 -7.76
N PRO A 86 -31.11 5.18 -7.22
CA PRO A 86 -31.58 5.48 -5.88
C PRO A 86 -33.01 4.93 -5.71
N SER A 87 -33.24 4.15 -4.66
CA SER A 87 -34.55 3.59 -4.34
C SER A 87 -35.58 4.72 -4.28
N ARG A 88 -36.63 4.64 -5.09
CA ARG A 88 -37.67 5.66 -5.20
C ARG A 88 -38.71 5.53 -4.07
N THR A 89 -38.25 5.27 -2.85
CA THR A 89 -39.10 5.12 -1.67
C THR A 89 -39.01 6.40 -0.83
N ALA A 90 -39.43 7.50 -1.43
CA ALA A 90 -39.91 8.64 -0.66
C ALA A 90 -41.43 8.46 -0.54
N ARG A 91 -41.92 8.25 0.69
CA ARG A 91 -43.35 8.31 1.01
C ARG A 91 -43.68 9.79 1.22
N THR A 92 -44.58 10.32 0.39
CA THR A 92 -45.31 11.57 0.66
C THR A 92 -46.17 11.42 1.90
#